data_AF-L9JCR3-F1
#
_entry.id   AF-L9JCR3-F1
#
_cell.length_a   1.000
_cell.length_b   1.000
_cell.length_c   1.000
_cell.angle_alpha   90.00
_cell.angle_beta   90.00
_cell.angle_gamma   90.00
#
_symmetry.space_group_name_H-M   'P 1'
#
loop_
_entity.id
_entity.type
_entity.pdbx_description
1 polymer ?
#
loop_
_entity_poly.entity_id
_entity_poly.type
_entity_poly.pdbx_seq_one_letter_code
_entity_poly.pdbx_strand_id
1 'polypeptide(L)'
;MVRYSLDPENPTKSCKSRGSNLQFFFKSTHETAQAIKGMHIRKATKYLKDVTLQKQCVPFHRYNVELVDVSRLNSGAGCKGRVFEVSFVDLQNDQVAFRKFKLITEDVQGKNCLTNFHGMDLTGDKMVKKWQTMTEAHVDVKTTDGYLFRLFCVGFIKKYNNQIWKTSHVQHQQVCQIQKKMMEIMTWEVQTNDCKEVVNKLIPDSIGKDREKACQPIYPLHQKPKCELGKLTELHGEGSSSGKAIGDEMGARVERADGYEPPVQESV
;
A
#
# COMPACT_ATOMS: atom_id res chain seq x y z
N MET A 1 -42.04 1.88 -6.92
CA MET A 1 -41.98 2.90 -5.85
C MET A 1 -40.73 2.64 -5.00
N VAL A 2 -39.99 3.66 -4.59
CA VAL A 2 -38.60 3.55 -4.08
C VAL A 2 -38.55 2.77 -2.75
N ARG A 3 -37.86 1.63 -2.71
CA ARG A 3 -37.70 0.79 -1.51
C ARG A 3 -36.83 1.39 -0.39
N TYR A 4 -36.36 2.62 -0.54
CA TYR A 4 -35.40 3.28 0.35
C TYR A 4 -35.96 4.50 1.10
N SER A 5 -37.25 4.83 0.96
CA SER A 5 -37.88 5.88 1.78
C SER A 5 -38.54 5.27 3.01
N LEU A 6 -38.25 5.81 4.19
CA LEU A 6 -38.98 5.46 5.41
C LEU A 6 -40.39 6.06 5.37
N ASP A 7 -41.39 5.29 5.74
CA ASP A 7 -42.75 5.79 5.87
C ASP A 7 -42.92 6.55 7.18
N PRO A 8 -43.33 7.83 7.15
CA PRO A 8 -43.41 8.65 8.34
C PRO A 8 -44.59 8.21 9.21
N GLU A 9 -44.37 8.14 10.52
CA GLU A 9 -45.42 7.82 11.49
C GLU A 9 -46.52 8.91 11.57
N ASN A 10 -46.18 10.17 11.28
CA ASN A 10 -47.10 11.31 11.33
C ASN A 10 -47.08 12.11 10.01
N PRO A 11 -48.06 11.90 9.11
CA PRO A 11 -48.05 12.47 7.77
C PRO A 11 -48.19 14.00 7.73
N THR A 12 -48.85 14.61 8.71
CA THR A 12 -49.07 16.07 8.80
C THR A 12 -47.83 16.88 9.17
N LYS A 13 -46.80 16.25 9.74
CA LYS A 13 -45.56 16.93 10.18
C LYS A 13 -44.31 16.49 9.41
N SER A 14 -44.48 15.67 8.37
CA SER A 14 -43.38 15.08 7.60
C SER A 14 -43.50 15.42 6.12
N CYS A 15 -42.39 15.80 5.49
CA CYS A 15 -42.31 16.00 4.05
C CYS A 15 -41.35 14.96 3.44
N LYS A 16 -41.76 14.31 2.34
CA LYS A 16 -40.87 13.47 1.52
C LYS A 16 -40.33 14.34 0.37
N SER A 17 -39.01 14.39 0.20
CA SER A 17 -38.38 15.00 -0.97
C SER A 17 -37.64 13.95 -1.79
N ARG A 18 -37.69 14.07 -3.12
CA ARG A 18 -36.96 13.19 -4.06
C ARG A 18 -36.29 14.04 -5.14
N GLY A 19 -35.02 13.76 -5.40
CA GLY A 19 -34.33 14.18 -6.63
C GLY A 19 -34.10 12.99 -7.55
N SER A 20 -34.15 13.21 -8.86
CA SER A 20 -33.76 12.25 -9.91
C SER A 20 -32.69 12.88 -10.82
N ASN A 21 -31.80 12.05 -11.37
CA ASN A 21 -30.76 12.47 -12.33
C ASN A 21 -29.77 13.51 -11.80
N LEU A 22 -29.53 13.55 -10.49
CA LEU A 22 -28.43 14.34 -9.93
C LEU A 22 -27.11 13.60 -10.25
N GLN A 23 -26.07 14.35 -10.63
CA GLN A 23 -24.74 13.81 -10.89
C GLN A 23 -24.03 13.54 -9.56
N PHE A 24 -24.42 12.46 -8.88
CA PHE A 24 -23.81 12.02 -7.62
C PHE A 24 -23.18 10.64 -7.77
N PHE A 25 -22.00 10.48 -7.19
CA PHE A 25 -21.36 9.17 -7.07
C PHE A 25 -21.99 8.41 -5.90
N PHE A 26 -22.52 7.22 -6.19
CA PHE A 26 -23.19 6.33 -5.22
C PHE A 26 -22.39 6.14 -3.92
N LYS A 27 -21.08 5.94 -4.02
CA LYS A 27 -20.18 5.75 -2.87
C LYS A 27 -20.19 6.97 -1.93
N SER A 28 -20.06 8.17 -2.48
CA SER A 28 -20.07 9.42 -1.71
C SER A 28 -21.44 9.67 -1.06
N THR A 29 -22.52 9.40 -1.78
CA THR A 29 -23.88 9.58 -1.26
C THR A 29 -24.20 8.61 -0.13
N HIS A 30 -23.76 7.35 -0.23
CA HIS A 30 -23.95 6.35 0.82
C HIS A 30 -23.25 6.75 2.12
N GLU A 31 -21.98 7.15 2.06
CA GLU A 31 -21.21 7.54 3.25
C GLU A 31 -21.76 8.84 3.85
N THR A 32 -22.18 9.80 3.01
CA THR A 32 -22.80 11.05 3.50
C THR A 32 -24.12 10.77 4.22
N ALA A 33 -24.95 9.89 3.65
CA ALA A 33 -26.21 9.47 4.27
C ALA A 33 -25.98 8.72 5.59
N GLN A 34 -24.95 7.87 5.65
CA GLN A 34 -24.58 7.16 6.85
C GLN A 34 -24.02 8.10 7.94
N ALA A 35 -23.26 9.12 7.56
CA ALA A 35 -22.70 10.11 8.48
C ALA A 35 -23.78 10.97 9.14
N ILE A 36 -24.83 11.35 8.42
CA ILE A 36 -25.94 12.17 8.96
C ILE A 36 -27.01 11.32 9.66
N LYS A 37 -26.94 9.99 9.57
CA LYS A 37 -27.94 9.08 10.13
C LYS A 37 -27.98 9.21 11.66
N GLY A 38 -29.16 9.50 12.20
CA GLY A 38 -29.37 9.67 13.65
C GLY A 38 -28.96 11.04 14.20
N MET A 39 -28.54 12.00 13.36
CA MET A 39 -28.30 13.37 13.81
C MET A 39 -29.58 14.21 13.84
N HIS A 40 -29.68 15.13 14.82
CA HIS A 40 -30.72 16.16 14.79
C HIS A 40 -30.55 17.08 13.57
N ILE A 41 -31.66 17.51 12.97
CA ILE A 41 -31.71 18.28 11.71
C ILE A 41 -30.75 19.48 11.75
N ARG A 42 -30.77 20.28 12.82
CA ARG A 42 -29.89 21.46 12.97
C ARG A 42 -28.40 21.10 12.93
N LYS A 43 -28.02 19.96 13.54
CA LYS A 43 -26.66 19.45 13.57
C LYS A 43 -26.26 18.90 12.19
N ALA A 44 -27.14 18.15 11.54
CA ALA A 44 -26.92 17.61 10.20
C ALA A 44 -26.75 18.74 9.15
N THR A 45 -27.58 19.78 9.19
CA THR A 45 -27.46 20.93 8.30
C THR A 45 -26.15 21.70 8.52
N LYS A 46 -25.72 21.87 9.78
CA LYS A 46 -24.44 22.48 10.10
C LYS A 46 -23.28 21.64 9.56
N TYR A 47 -23.30 20.34 9.81
CA TYR A 47 -22.30 19.38 9.33
C TYR A 47 -22.15 19.44 7.80
N LEU A 48 -23.25 19.39 7.05
CA LEU A 48 -23.22 19.44 5.58
C LEU A 48 -22.67 20.78 5.07
N LYS A 49 -23.03 21.91 5.71
CA LYS A 49 -22.46 23.23 5.36
C LYS A 49 -20.95 23.29 5.63
N ASP A 50 -20.50 22.71 6.75
CA ASP A 50 -19.08 22.64 7.09
C ASP A 50 -18.31 21.72 6.13
N VAL A 51 -18.94 20.67 5.58
CA VAL A 51 -18.38 19.82 4.53
C VAL A 51 -18.25 20.59 3.20
N THR A 52 -19.25 21.35 2.80
CA THR A 52 -19.17 22.20 1.59
C THR A 52 -18.06 23.25 1.72
N LEU A 53 -17.85 23.78 2.93
CA LEU A 53 -16.78 24.72 3.25
C LEU A 53 -15.42 24.05 3.53
N GLN A 54 -15.31 22.73 3.34
CA GLN A 54 -14.09 21.94 3.58
C GLN A 54 -13.52 22.05 5.00
N LYS A 55 -14.37 22.40 5.98
CA LYS A 55 -14.00 22.44 7.41
C LYS A 55 -14.14 21.08 8.06
N GLN A 56 -15.04 20.24 7.55
CA GLN A 56 -15.27 18.87 8.00
C GLN A 56 -15.34 17.93 6.79
N CYS A 57 -15.16 16.63 7.03
CA CYS A 57 -15.15 15.61 5.99
C CYS A 57 -16.20 14.53 6.29
N VAL A 58 -16.69 13.88 5.24
CA VAL A 58 -17.50 12.66 5.35
C VAL A 58 -16.54 11.47 5.40
N PRO A 59 -16.48 10.72 6.52
CA PRO A 59 -15.63 9.54 6.61
C PRO A 59 -16.21 8.41 5.75
N PHE A 60 -15.39 7.84 4.87
CA PHE A 60 -15.72 6.62 4.14
C PHE A 60 -15.35 5.42 5.02
N HIS A 61 -16.32 4.54 5.28
CA HIS A 61 -16.12 3.32 6.06
C HIS A 61 -16.26 2.05 5.23
N ARG A 62 -17.22 2.01 4.28
CA ARG A 62 -17.52 0.80 3.52
C ARG A 62 -16.86 0.79 2.15
N TYR A 63 -16.90 1.92 1.46
CA TYR A 63 -16.31 2.09 0.14
C TYR A 63 -14.97 2.81 0.27
N ASN A 64 -14.02 2.19 0.96
CA ASN A 64 -12.63 2.64 0.93
C ASN A 64 -12.14 2.53 -0.51
N VAL A 65 -12.06 3.65 -1.20
CA VAL A 65 -11.24 3.76 -2.40
C VAL A 65 -9.85 4.12 -1.89
N GLU A 66 -8.81 3.49 -2.43
CA GLU A 66 -7.40 3.87 -2.25
C GLU A 66 -7.10 5.26 -2.85
N LEU A 67 -7.99 6.24 -2.63
CA LEU A 67 -7.81 7.61 -3.04
C LEU A 67 -7.48 8.44 -1.81
N VAL A 68 -6.24 8.89 -1.81
CA VAL A 68 -5.65 9.90 -0.95
C VAL A 68 -6.48 11.19 -1.08
N ASP A 69 -7.55 11.33 -0.31
CA ASP A 69 -8.28 12.59 -0.18
C ASP A 69 -7.64 13.41 0.95
N VAL A 70 -6.84 14.39 0.56
CA VAL A 70 -5.98 15.28 1.38
C VAL A 70 -6.79 16.21 2.31
N SER A 71 -8.12 16.19 2.25
CA SER A 71 -9.00 17.11 2.98
C SER A 71 -9.33 16.69 4.42
N ARG A 72 -8.77 15.58 4.92
CA ARG A 72 -9.07 15.03 6.26
C ARG A 72 -8.30 15.68 7.42
N LEU A 73 -7.57 16.77 7.16
CA LEU A 73 -6.58 17.39 8.07
C LEU A 73 -7.14 18.25 9.21
N ASN A 74 -8.42 18.61 9.24
CA ASN A 74 -8.91 19.65 10.17
C ASN A 74 -9.59 19.16 11.47
N SER A 75 -9.34 17.93 11.91
CA SER A 75 -9.70 17.52 13.28
C SER A 75 -8.63 16.58 13.84
N GLY A 76 -7.74 17.13 14.67
CA GLY A 76 -6.52 16.47 15.17
C GLY A 76 -6.71 15.13 15.88
N ALA A 77 -7.94 14.77 16.29
CA ALA A 77 -8.26 13.48 16.87
C ALA A 77 -8.53 12.37 15.83
N GLY A 78 -8.89 12.73 14.59
CA GLY A 78 -9.27 11.75 13.57
C GLY A 78 -8.10 11.13 12.81
N CYS A 79 -6.94 11.79 12.78
CA CYS A 79 -5.80 11.39 11.96
C CYS A 79 -4.82 10.46 12.67
N LYS A 80 -4.76 10.52 14.01
CA LYS A 80 -3.89 9.64 14.82
C LYS A 80 -4.37 8.19 14.74
N GLY A 81 -3.44 7.25 14.66
CA GLY A 81 -3.70 5.81 14.55
C GLY A 81 -4.07 5.34 13.15
N ARG A 82 -4.06 6.21 12.13
CA ARG A 82 -4.27 5.77 10.74
C ARG A 82 -2.99 5.18 10.18
N VAL A 83 -3.14 4.03 9.52
CA VAL A 83 -2.06 3.35 8.82
C VAL A 83 -2.19 3.66 7.33
N PHE A 84 -1.14 4.23 6.76
CA PHE A 84 -1.00 4.49 5.34
C PHE A 84 -0.12 3.41 4.71
N GLU A 85 -0.59 2.80 3.64
CA GLU A 85 0.20 1.88 2.82
C GLU A 85 0.74 2.68 1.63
N VAL A 86 2.07 2.76 1.52
CA VAL A 86 2.75 3.54 0.49
C VAL A 86 3.75 2.64 -0.21
N SER A 87 3.85 2.74 -1.54
CA SER A 87 4.86 1.98 -2.29
C SER A 87 6.25 2.55 -2.01
N PHE A 88 7.28 1.71 -2.01
CA PHE A 88 8.65 2.18 -1.78
C PHE A 88 9.12 3.16 -2.86
N VAL A 89 8.62 3.03 -4.09
CA VAL A 89 8.91 3.93 -5.23
C VAL A 89 8.45 5.36 -4.94
N ASP A 90 7.35 5.53 -4.19
CA ASP A 90 6.84 6.86 -3.85
C ASP A 90 7.63 7.51 -2.70
N LEU A 91 8.27 6.71 -1.84
CA LEU A 91 9.12 7.20 -0.75
C LEU A 91 10.55 7.48 -1.20
N GLN A 92 11.09 6.61 -2.04
CA GLN A 92 12.45 6.67 -2.55
C GLN A 92 12.34 6.46 -4.06
N ASN A 93 12.91 7.37 -4.85
CA ASN A 93 12.91 7.33 -6.33
C ASN A 93 13.71 6.14 -6.93
N ASP A 94 13.76 5.00 -6.23
CA ASP A 94 14.42 3.76 -6.62
C ASP A 94 13.46 2.80 -7.35
N GLN A 95 14.01 1.93 -8.19
CA GLN A 95 13.25 1.06 -9.10
C GLN A 95 12.56 -0.15 -8.45
N VAL A 96 12.48 -0.22 -7.11
CA VAL A 96 12.02 -1.40 -6.37
C VAL A 96 10.53 -1.30 -6.04
N ALA A 97 9.69 -1.46 -7.05
CA ALA A 97 8.22 -1.29 -6.96
C ALA A 97 7.46 -2.30 -6.08
N PHE A 98 8.10 -3.42 -5.73
CA PHE A 98 7.40 -4.53 -5.08
C PHE A 98 7.29 -4.44 -3.55
N ARG A 99 7.86 -3.40 -2.94
CA ARG A 99 7.84 -3.21 -1.48
C ARG A 99 6.83 -2.14 -1.12
N LYS A 100 6.03 -2.40 -0.10
CA LYS A 100 5.07 -1.48 0.46
C LYS A 100 5.35 -1.27 1.94
N PHE A 101 5.38 -0.01 2.36
CA PHE A 101 5.58 0.38 3.75
C PHE A 101 4.25 0.80 4.36
N LYS A 102 3.99 0.30 5.57
CA LYS A 102 2.87 0.72 6.41
C LYS A 102 3.38 1.72 7.42
N LEU A 103 2.85 2.94 7.34
CA LEU A 103 3.22 4.06 8.19
C LEU A 103 2.02 4.47 9.05
N ILE A 104 2.17 4.46 10.37
CA ILE A 104 1.11 4.86 11.31
C ILE A 104 1.28 6.33 11.70
N THR A 105 0.21 7.11 11.70
CA THR A 105 0.26 8.49 12.22
C THR A 105 0.22 8.50 13.73
N GLU A 106 1.27 8.98 14.39
CA GLU A 106 1.31 9.11 15.85
C GLU A 106 0.96 10.52 16.30
N ASP A 107 1.48 11.52 15.60
CA ASP A 107 1.29 12.91 15.97
C ASP A 107 0.88 13.80 14.80
N VAL A 108 0.15 14.86 15.11
CA VAL A 108 -0.39 15.81 14.12
C VAL A 108 -0.03 17.21 14.58
N GLN A 109 0.91 17.82 13.87
CA GLN A 109 1.40 19.16 14.10
C GLN A 109 0.79 20.11 13.06
N GLY A 110 -0.33 20.72 13.41
CA GLY A 110 -1.06 21.61 12.51
C GLY A 110 -1.51 20.88 11.24
N LYS A 111 -0.85 21.17 10.11
CA LYS A 111 -1.11 20.53 8.81
C LYS A 111 -0.21 19.33 8.51
N ASN A 112 0.81 19.07 9.33
CA ASN A 112 1.78 18.01 9.12
C ASN A 112 1.43 16.81 10.01
N CYS A 113 1.39 15.61 9.45
CA CYS A 113 1.24 14.37 10.20
C CYS A 113 2.60 13.70 10.33
N LEU A 114 3.05 13.44 11.56
CA LEU A 114 4.23 12.63 11.82
C LEU A 114 3.83 11.16 11.81
N THR A 115 4.51 10.39 10.96
CA THR A 115 4.26 8.97 10.81
C THR A 115 5.45 8.15 11.29
N ASN A 116 5.15 7.01 11.91
CA ASN A 116 6.12 6.02 12.37
C ASN A 116 5.98 4.73 11.56
N PHE A 117 7.04 3.92 11.54
CA PHE A 117 7.03 2.62 10.87
C PHE A 117 6.12 1.63 11.62
N HIS A 118 5.15 1.06 10.92
CA HIS A 118 4.25 0.04 11.47
C HIS A 118 4.51 -1.35 10.90
N GLY A 119 4.92 -1.42 9.64
CA GLY A 119 5.23 -2.69 8.99
C GLY A 119 5.65 -2.55 7.53
N MET A 120 6.03 -3.66 6.93
CA MET A 120 6.40 -3.73 5.52
C MET A 120 5.80 -4.99 4.92
N ASP A 121 5.17 -4.85 3.75
CA ASP A 121 4.63 -5.95 2.96
C ASP A 121 5.29 -5.98 1.57
N LEU A 122 5.27 -7.16 0.96
CA LEU A 122 5.69 -7.34 -0.43
C LEU A 122 4.44 -7.48 -1.30
N THR A 123 4.45 -6.91 -2.50
CA THR A 123 3.39 -7.16 -3.48
C THR A 123 3.43 -8.63 -3.92
N GLY A 124 2.26 -9.28 -3.92
CA GLY A 124 2.11 -10.71 -4.18
C GLY A 124 2.13 -11.11 -5.66
N ASP A 125 2.54 -10.20 -6.55
CA ASP A 125 2.56 -10.42 -7.98
C ASP A 125 3.73 -11.35 -8.38
N LYS A 126 3.41 -12.65 -8.43
CA LYS A 126 4.19 -13.71 -9.11
C LYS A 126 5.48 -14.18 -8.42
N MET A 127 5.47 -14.34 -7.09
CA MET A 127 6.63 -14.91 -6.38
C MET A 127 6.74 -16.44 -6.48
N VAL A 128 5.64 -17.17 -6.71
CA VAL A 128 5.63 -18.64 -6.68
C VAL A 128 5.85 -19.22 -8.07
N LYS A 129 6.94 -19.97 -8.26
CA LYS A 129 7.19 -20.77 -9.48
C LYS A 129 7.07 -22.27 -9.17
N LYS A 130 6.58 -23.02 -10.15
CA LYS A 130 6.58 -24.50 -10.12
C LYS A 130 8.01 -25.04 -10.26
N TRP A 131 8.21 -26.28 -9.84
CA TRP A 131 9.47 -27.05 -9.98
C TRP A 131 10.64 -26.60 -9.10
N GLN A 132 10.38 -25.80 -8.08
CA GLN A 132 11.35 -25.44 -7.05
C GLN A 132 10.69 -25.53 -5.68
N THR A 133 11.49 -25.78 -4.64
CA THR A 133 10.98 -25.77 -3.27
C THR A 133 11.00 -24.34 -2.73
N MET A 134 9.93 -23.98 -2.02
CA MET A 134 9.78 -22.70 -1.32
C MET A 134 10.05 -22.94 0.16
N THR A 135 10.93 -22.13 0.74
CA THR A 135 11.26 -22.19 2.16
C THR A 135 10.76 -20.94 2.83
N GLU A 136 9.87 -21.12 3.81
CA GLU A 136 9.31 -20.05 4.62
C GLU A 136 9.83 -20.17 6.05
N ALA A 137 10.19 -19.05 6.65
CA ALA A 137 10.58 -18.95 8.06
C ALA A 137 9.93 -17.70 8.67
N HIS A 138 9.51 -17.80 9.92
CA HIS A 138 8.99 -16.68 10.69
C HIS A 138 9.68 -16.63 12.04
N VAL A 139 9.86 -15.42 12.56
CA VAL A 139 10.46 -15.22 13.88
C VAL A 139 9.83 -14.01 14.54
N ASP A 140 9.57 -14.14 15.84
CA ASP A 140 9.08 -13.07 16.70
C ASP A 140 10.28 -12.55 17.52
N VAL A 141 10.68 -11.30 17.30
CA VAL A 141 11.89 -10.70 17.87
C VAL A 141 11.58 -9.36 18.52
N LYS A 142 12.21 -9.11 19.66
CA LYS A 142 12.21 -7.80 20.33
C LYS A 142 13.45 -7.01 19.92
N THR A 143 13.28 -5.76 19.53
CA THR A 143 14.39 -4.82 19.39
C THR A 143 14.82 -4.28 20.76
N THR A 144 15.98 -3.62 20.78
CA THR A 144 16.51 -2.84 21.90
C THR A 144 15.51 -1.81 22.44
N ASP A 145 14.80 -1.14 21.55
CA ASP A 145 13.77 -0.14 21.84
C ASP A 145 12.49 -0.71 22.48
N GLY A 146 12.35 -2.04 22.56
CA GLY A 146 11.17 -2.70 23.10
C GLY A 146 10.03 -2.93 22.11
N TYR A 147 10.23 -2.65 20.82
CA TYR A 147 9.25 -3.03 19.79
C TYR A 147 9.33 -4.53 19.51
N LEU A 148 8.16 -5.12 19.28
CA LEU A 148 7.98 -6.52 18.93
C LEU A 148 7.71 -6.64 17.43
N PHE A 149 8.64 -7.23 16.69
CA PHE A 149 8.47 -7.51 15.27
C PHE A 149 8.23 -8.99 15.04
N ARG A 150 7.26 -9.28 14.17
CA ARG A 150 7.11 -10.59 13.54
C ARG A 150 7.62 -10.49 12.12
N LEU A 151 8.79 -11.08 11.88
CA LEU A 151 9.44 -11.03 10.58
C LEU A 151 9.16 -12.32 9.82
N PHE A 152 8.82 -12.17 8.55
CA PHE A 152 8.66 -13.28 7.61
C PHE A 152 9.81 -13.26 6.60
N CYS A 153 10.37 -14.43 6.36
CA CYS A 153 11.35 -14.65 5.30
C CYS A 153 10.86 -15.74 4.37
N VAL A 154 10.90 -15.44 3.07
CA VAL A 154 10.60 -16.38 2.01
C VAL A 154 11.85 -16.48 1.14
N GLY A 155 12.30 -17.71 0.88
CA GLY A 155 13.41 -17.99 -0.02
C GLY A 155 13.02 -19.06 -1.04
N PHE A 156 13.49 -18.91 -2.27
CA PHE A 156 13.35 -19.93 -3.30
C PHE A 156 14.67 -20.62 -3.54
N ILE A 157 14.59 -21.90 -3.85
CA ILE A 157 15.76 -22.71 -4.13
C ILE A 157 16.23 -22.49 -5.56
N LYS A 158 17.49 -22.09 -5.72
CA LYS A 158 18.10 -21.81 -7.02
C LYS A 158 18.48 -23.10 -7.71
N LYS A 159 18.16 -23.21 -8.99
CA LYS A 159 18.65 -24.28 -9.86
C LYS A 159 20.15 -24.07 -10.17
N TYR A 160 20.96 -25.12 -10.12
CA TYR A 160 22.36 -25.03 -10.54
C TYR A 160 22.46 -24.85 -12.07
N ASN A 161 23.45 -24.08 -12.54
CA ASN A 161 23.62 -23.76 -13.96
C ASN A 161 23.80 -25.03 -14.83
N ASN A 162 24.47 -26.06 -14.30
CA ASN A 162 24.77 -27.29 -15.03
C ASN A 162 23.72 -28.40 -14.79
N GLN A 163 22.57 -28.08 -14.19
CA GLN A 163 21.55 -29.06 -13.84
C GLN A 163 20.63 -29.37 -15.03
N ILE A 164 20.65 -30.62 -15.47
CA ILE A 164 19.82 -31.11 -16.60
C ILE A 164 18.35 -31.20 -16.18
N TRP A 165 18.07 -31.65 -14.96
CA TRP A 165 16.71 -31.81 -14.47
C TRP A 165 15.94 -30.49 -14.34
N LYS A 166 14.64 -30.54 -14.64
CA LYS A 166 13.75 -29.38 -14.57
C LYS A 166 13.42 -28.98 -13.13
N THR A 167 13.49 -29.93 -12.20
CA THR A 167 13.12 -29.77 -10.78
C THR A 167 14.32 -29.48 -9.88
N SER A 168 14.20 -28.47 -9.03
CA SER A 168 15.07 -28.19 -7.88
C SER A 168 14.32 -28.42 -6.57
N HIS A 169 14.18 -29.70 -6.20
CA HIS A 169 13.64 -30.10 -4.90
C HIS A 169 14.76 -30.37 -3.90
N VAL A 170 14.50 -30.01 -2.66
CA VAL A 170 15.43 -30.14 -1.54
C VAL A 170 14.83 -31.07 -0.50
N GLN A 171 15.68 -31.88 0.12
CA GLN A 171 15.23 -32.82 1.14
C GLN A 171 14.71 -32.07 2.36
N HIS A 172 13.75 -32.66 3.07
CA HIS A 172 13.13 -32.02 4.24
C HIS A 172 14.15 -31.61 5.31
N GLN A 173 15.16 -32.45 5.56
CA GLN A 173 16.23 -32.14 6.52
C GLN A 173 17.01 -30.88 6.15
N GLN A 174 17.32 -30.68 4.86
CA GLN A 174 18.01 -29.49 4.37
C GLN A 174 17.12 -28.25 4.48
N VAL A 175 15.81 -28.37 4.23
CA VAL A 175 14.84 -27.28 4.45
C VAL A 175 14.85 -26.84 5.91
N CYS A 176 14.82 -27.78 6.87
CA CYS A 176 14.88 -27.45 8.30
C CYS A 176 16.20 -26.76 8.68
N GLN A 177 17.33 -27.19 8.09
CA GLN A 177 18.64 -26.54 8.33
C GLN A 177 18.66 -25.10 7.78
N ILE A 178 18.12 -24.88 6.59
CA ILE A 178 17.99 -23.54 5.98
C ILE A 178 17.10 -22.66 6.84
N GLN A 179 15.94 -23.14 7.28
CA GLN A 179 15.03 -22.39 8.16
C GLN A 179 15.70 -22.02 9.47
N LYS A 180 16.46 -22.94 10.09
CA LYS A 180 17.22 -22.67 11.31
C LYS A 180 18.24 -21.55 11.11
N LYS A 181 18.99 -21.59 10.00
CA LYS A 181 19.97 -20.55 9.66
C LYS A 181 19.32 -19.20 9.34
N MET A 182 18.18 -19.20 8.65
CA MET A 182 17.40 -17.98 8.41
C MET A 182 16.96 -17.32 9.71
N MET A 183 16.36 -18.10 10.62
CA MET A 183 15.88 -17.58 11.91
C MET A 183 17.04 -17.06 12.77
N GLU A 184 18.18 -17.74 12.78
CA GLU A 184 19.38 -17.33 13.51
C GLU A 184 19.88 -15.94 13.08
N ILE A 185 20.01 -15.70 11.77
CA ILE A 185 20.47 -14.41 11.21
C ILE A 185 19.44 -13.31 11.48
N MET A 186 18.16 -13.60 11.29
CA MET A 186 17.08 -12.64 11.54
C MET A 186 17.04 -12.20 13.00
N THR A 187 17.22 -13.15 13.91
CA THR A 187 17.23 -12.89 15.34
C THR A 187 18.44 -12.04 15.72
N TRP A 188 19.63 -12.41 15.21
CA TRP A 188 20.87 -11.68 15.49
C TRP A 188 20.81 -10.23 14.99
N GLU A 189 20.35 -9.99 13.75
CA GLU A 189 20.30 -8.64 13.20
C GLU A 189 19.25 -7.74 13.86
N VAL A 190 18.12 -8.28 14.32
CA VAL A 190 17.04 -7.46 14.90
C VAL A 190 17.23 -7.25 16.40
N GLN A 191 17.84 -8.20 17.13
CA GLN A 191 18.11 -8.05 18.56
C GLN A 191 19.18 -7.00 18.88
N THR A 192 20.15 -6.80 17.98
CA THR A 192 21.26 -5.87 18.23
C THR A 192 20.95 -4.42 17.92
N ASN A 193 19.90 -4.14 17.15
CA ASN A 193 19.67 -2.81 16.59
C ASN A 193 18.32 -2.21 17.03
N ASP A 194 18.29 -0.88 16.96
CA ASP A 194 17.09 -0.06 17.14
C ASP A 194 16.19 -0.12 15.89
N CYS A 195 14.93 0.27 16.03
CA CYS A 195 13.94 0.19 14.94
C CYS A 195 14.35 1.00 13.72
N LYS A 196 15.00 2.15 13.92
CA LYS A 196 15.52 2.99 12.85
C LYS A 196 16.57 2.26 12.02
N GLU A 197 17.50 1.57 12.68
CA GLU A 197 18.56 0.82 12.01
C GLU A 197 18.01 -0.42 11.29
N VAL A 198 17.01 -1.09 11.88
CA VAL A 198 16.32 -2.21 11.22
C VAL A 198 15.65 -1.73 9.92
N VAL A 199 14.94 -0.61 9.93
CA VAL A 199 14.33 -0.05 8.71
C VAL A 199 15.39 0.32 7.67
N ASN A 200 16.51 0.92 8.09
CA ASN A 200 17.62 1.24 7.19
C ASN A 200 18.25 0.00 6.54
N LYS A 201 18.24 -1.16 7.21
CA LYS A 201 18.69 -2.44 6.64
C LYS A 201 17.64 -3.07 5.70
N LEU A 202 16.36 -2.82 5.95
CA LEU A 202 15.25 -3.29 5.10
C LEU A 202 15.15 -2.53 3.77
N ILE A 203 15.57 -1.27 3.72
CA ILE A 203 15.57 -0.45 2.49
C ILE A 203 16.40 -1.11 1.36
N PRO A 204 17.71 -1.39 1.53
CA PRO A 204 18.50 -2.12 0.54
C PRO A 204 18.36 -3.65 0.65
N ASP A 205 17.65 -4.14 1.67
CA ASP A 205 17.50 -5.57 2.01
C ASP A 205 18.84 -6.27 2.19
N SER A 206 19.68 -5.70 3.07
CA SER A 206 20.95 -6.31 3.46
C SER A 206 20.72 -7.67 4.12
N ILE A 207 19.67 -7.75 4.95
CA ILE A 207 19.26 -8.96 5.67
C ILE A 207 18.99 -10.11 4.69
N GLY A 208 18.34 -9.82 3.56
CA GLY A 208 18.09 -10.78 2.50
C GLY A 208 19.37 -11.33 1.87
N LYS A 209 20.32 -10.45 1.56
CA LYS A 209 21.62 -10.83 0.97
C LYS A 209 22.48 -11.65 1.93
N ASP A 210 22.47 -11.30 3.21
CA ASP A 210 23.23 -12.01 4.23
C ASP A 210 22.66 -13.42 4.47
N ARG A 211 21.32 -13.58 4.44
CA ARG A 211 20.67 -14.90 4.45
C ARG A 211 21.05 -15.74 3.24
N GLU A 212 21.04 -15.17 2.03
CA GLU A 212 21.44 -15.88 0.82
C GLU A 212 22.87 -16.40 0.95
N LYS A 213 23.82 -15.55 1.37
CA LYS A 213 25.22 -15.90 1.56
C LYS A 213 25.43 -17.01 2.59
N ALA A 214 24.76 -16.92 3.73
CA ALA A 214 24.90 -17.90 4.81
C ALA A 214 24.25 -19.26 4.50
N CYS A 215 23.23 -19.29 3.63
CA CYS A 215 22.57 -20.54 3.23
C CYS A 215 23.25 -21.24 2.04
N GLN A 216 24.10 -20.54 1.26
CA GLN A 216 24.80 -21.14 0.10
C GLN A 216 25.53 -22.46 0.39
N PRO A 217 26.18 -22.67 1.56
CA PRO A 217 26.85 -23.92 1.87
C PRO A 217 25.91 -25.13 1.98
N ILE A 218 24.64 -24.92 2.33
CA ILE A 218 23.65 -25.99 2.44
C ILE A 218 22.99 -26.23 1.08
N TYR A 219 22.42 -25.16 0.51
CA TYR A 219 21.83 -25.17 -0.82
C TYR A 219 21.71 -23.73 -1.33
N PRO A 220 21.99 -23.45 -2.62
CA PRO A 220 21.89 -22.10 -3.15
C PRO A 220 20.44 -21.59 -3.13
N LEU A 221 20.26 -20.42 -2.52
CA LEU A 221 18.99 -19.70 -2.47
C LEU A 221 18.96 -18.56 -3.49
N HIS A 222 17.75 -18.12 -3.81
CA HIS A 222 17.46 -16.93 -4.60
C HIS A 222 16.21 -16.24 -4.05
N GLN A 223 16.33 -14.97 -3.69
CA GLN A 223 15.24 -14.19 -3.09
C GLN A 223 14.22 -13.65 -4.07
N LYS A 224 14.44 -13.79 -5.38
CA LYS A 224 13.48 -13.30 -6.38
C LYS A 224 13.80 -13.79 -7.77
N PRO A 225 12.87 -14.36 -8.55
CA PRO A 225 13.00 -14.22 -9.99
C PRO A 225 13.06 -12.72 -10.29
N LYS A 226 14.08 -12.25 -11.02
CA LYS A 226 14.09 -10.89 -11.59
C LYS A 226 12.72 -10.66 -12.21
N CYS A 227 11.87 -9.84 -11.58
CA CYS A 227 10.79 -9.23 -12.29
C CYS A 227 11.52 -8.28 -13.24
N GLU A 228 11.64 -8.69 -14.51
CA GLU A 228 12.40 -7.94 -15.51
C GLU A 228 11.68 -6.62 -15.77
N LEU A 229 11.93 -5.61 -14.92
CA LEU A 229 11.51 -4.24 -15.16
C LEU A 229 12.07 -3.72 -16.49
N GLY A 230 13.21 -4.25 -16.94
CA GLY A 230 13.78 -3.97 -18.26
C GLY A 230 12.80 -4.22 -19.41
N LYS A 231 12.01 -5.31 -19.35
CA LYS A 231 10.97 -5.57 -20.37
C LYS A 231 9.79 -4.62 -20.26
N LEU A 232 9.49 -4.10 -19.08
CA LEU A 232 8.38 -3.15 -18.89
C LEU A 232 8.77 -1.75 -19.38
N THR A 233 10.01 -1.32 -19.14
CA THR A 233 10.56 -0.06 -19.66
C THR A 233 10.81 -0.11 -21.17
N GLU A 234 11.15 -1.28 -21.72
CA GLU A 234 11.22 -1.49 -23.18
C GLU A 234 9.84 -1.43 -23.86
N LEU A 235 8.77 -1.80 -23.15
CA LEU A 235 7.38 -1.71 -23.66
C LEU A 235 6.79 -0.31 -23.56
N HIS A 236 7.37 0.58 -22.75
CA HIS A 236 6.98 1.99 -22.61
C HIS A 236 8.08 2.98 -23.02
N GLY A 237 9.16 2.49 -23.63
CA GLY A 237 10.23 3.31 -24.18
C GLY A 237 9.74 4.00 -25.44
N GLU A 238 9.33 5.25 -25.30
CA GLU A 238 9.05 6.16 -26.41
C GLU A 238 10.24 6.16 -27.38
N GLY A 239 9.93 5.97 -28.66
CA GLY A 239 10.90 5.94 -29.74
C GLY A 239 11.80 7.16 -29.71
N SER A 240 13.10 6.92 -29.83
CA SER A 240 14.13 7.94 -29.91
C SER A 240 13.81 8.95 -31.03
N SER A 241 13.44 10.18 -30.65
CA SER A 241 13.60 11.35 -31.51
C SER A 241 14.66 12.27 -30.93
N SER A 242 15.77 12.33 -31.64
CA SER A 242 16.90 13.24 -31.48
C SER A 242 16.48 14.72 -31.41
N GLY A 243 16.99 15.48 -30.43
CA GLY A 243 17.01 16.95 -30.52
C GLY A 243 17.25 17.72 -29.22
N LYS A 244 18.54 18.02 -28.94
CA LYS A 244 19.12 19.21 -28.27
C LYS A 244 18.50 19.80 -26.96
N ALA A 245 19.38 19.97 -25.98
CA ALA A 245 19.17 20.60 -24.66
C ALA A 245 18.90 22.14 -24.71
N ILE A 246 18.19 22.65 -23.70
CA ILE A 246 18.44 23.88 -22.90
C ILE A 246 17.59 23.77 -21.60
N GLY A 247 18.14 24.21 -20.46
CA GLY A 247 17.63 23.92 -19.12
C GLY A 247 16.73 24.96 -18.44
N ASP A 248 16.45 24.60 -17.17
CA ASP A 248 15.86 25.33 -16.04
C ASP A 248 14.40 25.84 -16.07
N GLU A 249 13.82 25.69 -14.86
CA GLU A 249 12.58 26.27 -14.30
C GLU A 249 11.21 25.60 -14.53
N MET A 250 10.63 25.23 -13.38
CA MET A 250 9.21 25.31 -13.00
C MET A 250 8.18 24.44 -13.73
N GLY A 251 7.44 23.65 -12.94
CA GLY A 251 6.37 22.75 -13.40
C GLY A 251 5.34 23.43 -14.31
N ALA A 252 5.15 22.83 -15.48
CA ALA A 252 4.14 23.25 -16.44
C ALA A 252 2.77 22.66 -16.06
N ARG A 253 1.81 23.54 -15.76
CA ARG A 253 0.38 23.22 -15.70
C ARG A 253 -0.10 22.94 -17.11
N VAL A 254 -0.50 21.70 -17.41
CA VAL A 254 -1.18 21.37 -18.67
C VAL A 254 -2.59 21.98 -18.62
N GLU A 255 -2.83 23.00 -19.43
CA GLU A 255 -4.20 23.49 -19.68
C GLU A 255 -4.93 22.46 -20.56
N ARG A 256 -5.92 21.78 -19.96
CA ARG A 256 -6.90 20.99 -20.72
C ARG A 256 -7.96 21.96 -21.23
N ALA A 257 -8.17 21.99 -22.55
CA ALA A 257 -9.27 22.72 -23.16
C ALA A 257 -10.62 22.16 -22.67
N ASP A 258 -11.56 23.05 -22.38
CA ASP A 258 -12.93 22.71 -22.02
C ASP A 258 -13.61 21.95 -23.17
N GLY A 259 -13.92 20.66 -22.95
CA GLY A 259 -14.67 19.84 -23.91
C GLY A 259 -14.07 18.49 -24.30
N TYR A 260 -13.15 17.90 -23.53
CA TYR A 260 -12.69 16.54 -23.78
C TYR A 260 -13.65 15.50 -23.18
N GLU A 261 -14.47 14.89 -24.05
CA GLU A 261 -15.32 13.74 -23.73
C GLU A 261 -14.53 12.44 -24.01
N PRO A 262 -14.29 11.58 -23.00
CA PRO A 262 -13.53 10.35 -23.22
C PRO A 262 -14.32 9.37 -24.10
N PRO A 263 -13.66 8.68 -25.04
CA PRO A 263 -14.33 7.75 -25.95
C PRO A 263 -14.95 6.57 -25.20
N VAL A 264 -16.21 6.26 -25.54
CA VAL A 264 -16.97 5.13 -25.02
C VAL A 264 -16.34 3.83 -25.53
N GLN A 265 -15.88 2.98 -24.63
CA GLN A 265 -15.47 1.62 -24.97
C GLN A 265 -16.71 0.77 -25.28
N GLU A 266 -16.87 0.40 -26.55
CA GLU A 266 -17.80 -0.63 -26.96
C GLU A 266 -17.27 -2.01 -26.52
N SER A 267 -17.81 -2.48 -25.39
CA SER A 267 -17.91 -3.87 -24.93
C SER A 267 -16.67 -4.60 -24.37
N VAL A 268 -16.97 -5.16 -23.17
CA VAL A 268 -16.34 -6.17 -22.29
C VAL A 268 -14.87 -6.01 -21.90
#